data_AF-F1DI95-F1
#
_entry.id   AF-F1DI95-F1
#
_cell.length_a   1.000
_cell.length_b   1.000
_cell.length_c   1.000
_cell.angle_alpha   90.00
_cell.angle_beta   90.00
_cell.angle_gamma   90.00
#
_symmetry.space_group_name_H-M   'P 1'
#
loop_
_entity.id
_entity.type
_entity.pdbx_description
1 polymer ?
#
loop_
_entity_poly.entity_id
_entity_poly.type
_entity_poly.pdbx_seq_one_letter_code
_entity_poly.pdbx_strand_id
1 'polypeptide(L)'
;MKSLVLCACVLLFAFQLSSSTELKEKLKNEEKNIENILETCLNEQGLSRNDMYKEEELMTKVHTESVNAERTRKVGCFVACAMEKLNLMDEATIKETQIHAKINELFEGRDQGIAHKIARKCLKKARSITQKCEKCFSLYVCIAESVHKLQGHEEHVREETEEIEETEEQI
;
A
#
# COMPACT_ATOMS: atom_id res chain seq x y z
N MET A 1 6.97 -59.59 -11.29
CA MET A 1 8.16 -58.72 -11.10
C MET A 1 8.22 -57.78 -12.29
N LYS A 2 8.53 -56.49 -12.23
CA LYS A 2 8.71 -55.42 -11.23
C LYS A 2 9.00 -54.18 -12.12
N SER A 3 8.50 -53.00 -11.76
CA SER A 3 8.67 -51.72 -12.46
C SER A 3 7.97 -51.65 -13.82
N LEU A 4 6.91 -50.86 -14.00
CA LEU A 4 6.99 -49.42 -14.29
C LEU A 4 5.80 -48.63 -13.68
N VAL A 5 5.48 -48.87 -12.40
CA VAL A 5 4.51 -48.06 -11.63
C VAL A 5 5.14 -46.75 -11.09
N LEU A 6 6.37 -46.42 -11.52
CA LEU A 6 7.17 -45.33 -10.92
C LEU A 6 7.30 -44.06 -11.76
N CYS A 7 6.57 -43.91 -12.88
CA CYS A 7 6.64 -42.69 -13.68
C CYS A 7 5.38 -41.80 -13.59
N ALA A 8 4.27 -42.30 -13.05
CA ALA A 8 3.06 -41.49 -12.84
C ALA A 8 3.07 -40.70 -11.51
N CYS A 9 3.90 -41.10 -10.54
CA CYS A 9 3.94 -40.42 -9.23
C CYS A 9 4.78 -39.14 -9.24
N VAL A 10 5.80 -39.01 -10.11
CA VAL A 10 6.63 -37.78 -10.15
C VAL A 10 5.86 -36.60 -10.74
N LEU A 11 4.90 -36.85 -11.65
CA LEU A 11 4.06 -35.79 -12.22
C LEU A 11 2.92 -35.34 -11.30
N LEU A 12 2.51 -36.15 -10.31
CA LEU A 12 1.56 -35.75 -9.28
C LEU A 12 2.21 -34.97 -8.12
N PHE A 13 3.52 -35.12 -7.91
CA PHE A 13 4.26 -34.35 -6.90
C PHE A 13 4.77 -32.99 -7.40
N ALA A 14 4.85 -32.75 -8.71
CA ALA A 14 5.28 -31.46 -9.26
C ALA A 14 4.17 -30.39 -9.32
N PHE A 15 2.89 -30.78 -9.35
CA PHE A 15 1.75 -29.83 -9.26
C PHE A 15 1.32 -29.52 -7.82
N GLN A 16 1.91 -30.20 -6.83
CA GLN A 16 1.77 -29.90 -5.41
C GLN A 16 2.95 -29.05 -4.91
N LEU A 17 3.60 -28.27 -5.80
CA LEU A 17 4.49 -27.19 -5.37
C LEU A 17 3.67 -26.19 -4.54
N SER A 18 3.73 -26.43 -3.24
CA SER A 18 2.94 -25.89 -2.16
C SER A 18 2.92 -24.37 -2.13
N SER A 19 1.88 -23.75 -2.71
CA SER A 19 1.25 -22.65 -1.97
C SER A 19 0.38 -23.31 -0.91
N SER A 20 0.91 -23.50 0.31
CA SER A 20 0.15 -24.11 1.42
C SER A 20 -1.24 -23.48 1.52
N THR A 21 -2.29 -24.31 1.58
CA THR A 21 -3.67 -23.85 1.81
C THR A 21 -3.76 -23.02 3.10
N GLU A 22 -2.95 -23.35 4.11
CA GLU A 22 -2.84 -22.58 5.35
C GLU A 22 -2.19 -21.21 5.14
N LEU A 23 -1.21 -21.09 4.25
CA LEU A 23 -0.59 -19.80 3.91
C LEU A 23 -1.57 -18.90 3.15
N LYS A 24 -2.33 -19.49 2.22
CA LYS A 24 -3.44 -18.82 1.53
C LYS A 24 -4.56 -18.41 2.49
N GLU A 25 -4.89 -19.23 3.47
CA GLU A 25 -5.89 -18.91 4.50
C GLU A 25 -5.40 -17.84 5.48
N LYS A 26 -4.12 -17.88 5.89
CA LYS A 26 -3.51 -16.82 6.72
C LYS A 26 -3.52 -15.47 6.01
N LEU A 27 -3.10 -15.41 4.76
CA LEU A 27 -3.15 -14.18 3.95
C LEU A 27 -4.58 -13.65 3.81
N LYS A 28 -5.56 -14.53 3.52
CA LYS A 28 -6.98 -14.15 3.46
C LYS A 28 -7.52 -13.67 4.81
N ASN A 29 -7.09 -14.26 5.91
CA ASN A 29 -7.53 -13.85 7.24
C ASN A 29 -6.91 -12.51 7.65
N GLU A 30 -5.65 -12.25 7.29
CA GLU A 30 -5.00 -10.95 7.49
C GLU A 30 -5.66 -9.86 6.63
N GLU A 31 -5.95 -10.15 5.37
CA GLU A 31 -6.68 -9.23 4.47
C GLU A 31 -8.07 -8.89 5.03
N LYS A 32 -8.84 -9.90 5.44
CA LYS A 32 -10.13 -9.70 6.11
C LYS A 32 -10.00 -8.91 7.42
N ASN A 33 -8.94 -9.14 8.18
CA ASN A 33 -8.69 -8.40 9.41
C ASN A 33 -8.43 -6.91 9.11
N ILE A 34 -7.63 -6.61 8.08
CA ILE A 34 -7.40 -5.23 7.64
C ILE A 34 -8.71 -4.58 7.19
N GLU A 35 -9.52 -5.27 6.37
CA GLU A 35 -10.81 -4.75 5.93
C GLU A 35 -11.74 -4.45 7.13
N ASN A 36 -11.85 -5.40 8.07
CA ASN A 36 -12.62 -5.20 9.30
C ASN A 36 -12.13 -4.00 10.13
N ILE A 37 -10.81 -3.81 10.23
CA ILE A 37 -10.20 -2.66 10.90
C ILE A 37 -10.63 -1.36 10.22
N LEU A 38 -10.55 -1.30 8.89
CA LEU A 38 -10.92 -0.11 8.12
C LEU A 38 -12.41 0.20 8.25
N GLU A 39 -13.28 -0.80 8.15
CA GLU A 39 -14.73 -0.62 8.33
C GLU A 39 -15.08 -0.16 9.74
N THR A 40 -14.45 -0.74 10.75
CA THR A 40 -14.60 -0.30 12.15
C THR A 40 -14.21 1.16 12.30
N CYS A 41 -13.07 1.57 11.75
CA CYS A 41 -12.60 2.95 11.83
C CYS A 41 -13.47 3.94 11.06
N LEU A 42 -14.02 3.56 9.90
CA LEU A 42 -14.99 4.38 9.18
C LEU A 42 -16.22 4.64 10.05
N ASN A 43 -16.79 3.58 10.63
CA ASN A 43 -17.96 3.66 11.49
C ASN A 43 -17.71 4.51 12.75
N GLU A 44 -16.57 4.33 13.42
CA GLU A 44 -16.19 5.12 14.60
C GLU A 44 -16.09 6.63 14.30
N GLN A 45 -15.73 7.01 13.07
CA GLN A 45 -15.66 8.41 12.64
C GLN A 45 -16.95 8.92 11.98
N GLY A 46 -17.98 8.09 11.87
CA GLY A 46 -19.23 8.41 11.17
C GLY A 46 -19.01 8.70 9.69
N LEU A 47 -18.11 7.96 9.04
CA LEU A 47 -17.79 8.05 7.63
C LEU A 47 -18.31 6.82 6.88
N SER A 48 -18.60 7.01 5.60
CA SER A 48 -18.76 5.98 4.59
C SER A 48 -17.54 5.97 3.65
N ARG A 49 -17.44 4.93 2.81
CA ARG A 49 -16.39 4.87 1.78
C ARG A 49 -16.47 6.06 0.81
N ASN A 50 -17.65 6.64 0.59
CA ASN A 50 -17.85 7.80 -0.30
C ASN A 50 -17.37 9.12 0.31
N ASP A 51 -17.18 9.18 1.63
CA ASP A 51 -16.67 10.37 2.31
C ASP A 51 -15.13 10.47 2.22
N MET A 52 -14.46 9.41 1.78
CA MET A 52 -13.02 9.42 1.51
C MET A 52 -12.72 10.33 0.32
N TYR A 53 -11.58 11.03 0.35
CA TYR A 53 -11.16 11.84 -0.79
C TYR A 53 -10.74 10.94 -1.95
N LYS A 54 -11.24 11.26 -3.13
CA LYS A 54 -10.73 10.68 -4.37
C LYS A 54 -9.38 11.30 -4.73
N GLU A 55 -8.64 10.62 -5.58
CA GLU A 55 -7.30 11.05 -5.99
C GLU A 55 -7.33 12.47 -6.58
N GLU A 56 -8.28 12.74 -7.48
CA GLU A 56 -8.44 14.06 -8.11
C GLU A 56 -8.71 15.17 -7.08
N GLU A 57 -9.48 14.89 -6.03
CA GLU A 57 -9.79 15.84 -4.95
C GLU A 57 -8.55 16.12 -4.10
N LEU A 58 -7.68 15.12 -3.91
CA LEU A 58 -6.41 15.28 -3.21
C LEU A 58 -5.42 16.12 -4.03
N MET A 59 -5.26 15.83 -5.32
CA MET A 59 -4.32 16.54 -6.19
C MET A 59 -4.74 18.00 -6.45
N THR A 60 -6.05 18.24 -6.59
CA THR A 60 -6.60 19.60 -6.75
C THR A 60 -6.78 20.34 -5.41
N LYS A 61 -6.39 19.72 -4.29
CA LYS A 61 -6.39 20.31 -2.94
C LYS A 61 -7.76 20.73 -2.39
N VAL A 62 -8.83 20.06 -2.83
CA VAL A 62 -10.20 20.26 -2.30
C VAL A 62 -10.24 20.15 -0.77
N HIS A 63 -9.41 19.28 -0.20
CA HIS A 63 -9.27 19.08 1.24
C HIS A 63 -8.79 20.31 2.04
N THR A 64 -8.26 21.34 1.36
CA THR A 64 -7.81 22.59 2.00
C THR A 64 -8.90 23.65 2.08
N GLU A 65 -10.01 23.46 1.38
CA GLU A 65 -11.14 24.39 1.40
C GLU A 65 -11.86 24.32 2.76
N SER A 66 -12.28 25.48 3.27
CA SER A 66 -12.92 25.58 4.59
C SER A 66 -14.20 24.76 4.71
N VAL A 67 -14.97 24.64 3.63
CA VAL A 67 -16.19 23.80 3.56
C VAL A 67 -15.90 22.33 3.84
N ASN A 68 -14.67 21.88 3.58
CA ASN A 68 -14.23 20.50 3.76
C ASN A 68 -13.48 20.26 5.08
N ALA A 69 -13.37 21.26 5.96
CA ALA A 69 -12.60 21.15 7.20
C ALA A 69 -13.04 19.97 8.10
N GLU A 70 -14.35 19.72 8.22
CA GLU A 70 -14.85 18.60 9.01
C GLU A 70 -14.55 17.25 8.36
N ARG A 71 -14.76 17.11 7.04
CA ARG A 71 -14.42 15.91 6.26
C ARG A 71 -12.93 15.60 6.40
N THR A 72 -12.07 16.61 6.21
CA THR A 72 -10.62 16.51 6.40
C THR A 72 -10.24 16.03 7.80
N ARG A 73 -10.83 16.61 8.84
CA ARG A 73 -10.58 16.16 10.22
C ARG A 73 -10.99 14.70 10.42
N LYS A 74 -12.20 14.31 9.99
CA LYS A 74 -12.71 12.95 10.14
C LYS A 74 -11.88 11.93 9.38
N VAL A 75 -11.49 12.21 8.14
CA VAL A 75 -10.60 11.34 7.34
C VAL A 75 -9.25 11.20 8.02
N GLY A 76 -8.69 12.29 8.56
CA GLY A 76 -7.47 12.23 9.37
C GLY A 76 -7.59 11.32 10.59
N CYS A 77 -8.71 11.41 11.31
CA CYS A 77 -8.98 10.55 12.46
C CYS A 77 -9.23 9.08 12.06
N PHE A 78 -9.83 8.83 10.89
CA PHE A 78 -9.98 7.49 10.34
C PHE A 78 -8.60 6.85 10.08
N VAL A 79 -7.67 7.59 9.45
CA VAL A 79 -6.30 7.10 9.21
C VAL A 79 -5.58 6.84 10.55
N ALA A 80 -5.75 7.72 11.53
CA ALA A 80 -5.18 7.51 12.86
C ALA A 80 -5.72 6.24 13.54
N CYS A 81 -7.03 6.03 13.51
CA CYS A 81 -7.68 4.83 14.04
C CYS A 81 -7.12 3.55 13.39
N ALA A 82 -6.99 3.54 12.06
CA ALA A 82 -6.44 2.39 11.35
C ALA A 82 -4.98 2.14 11.74
N MET A 83 -4.16 3.19 11.85
CA MET A 83 -2.78 3.07 12.29
C MET A 83 -2.65 2.55 13.72
N GLU A 84 -3.51 2.99 14.65
CA GLU A 84 -3.54 2.49 16.04
C GLU A 84 -3.93 1.00 16.10
N LYS A 85 -5.00 0.60 15.39
CA LYS A 85 -5.46 -0.82 15.37
C LYS A 85 -4.48 -1.74 14.63
N LEU A 86 -3.70 -1.23 13.68
CA LEU A 86 -2.59 -1.94 13.04
C LEU A 86 -1.29 -1.92 13.86
N ASN A 87 -1.33 -1.36 15.07
CA ASN A 87 -0.20 -1.17 15.98
C ASN A 87 0.90 -0.23 15.44
N LEU A 88 0.68 0.49 14.33
CA LEU A 88 1.66 1.38 13.68
C LEU A 88 1.79 2.75 14.36
N MET A 89 0.91 3.05 15.31
CA MET A 89 0.86 4.31 16.05
C MET A 89 0.35 4.04 17.47
N ASP A 90 0.88 4.76 18.45
CA ASP A 90 0.27 4.90 19.79
C ASP A 90 -0.04 6.37 20.01
N GLU A 91 -1.32 6.69 20.26
CA GLU A 91 -1.80 8.06 20.39
C GLU A 91 -1.37 8.92 19.19
N ALA A 92 -0.51 9.93 19.38
CA ALA A 92 0.01 10.77 18.30
C ALA A 92 1.41 10.36 17.80
N THR A 93 1.97 9.25 18.31
CA THR A 93 3.34 8.82 18.04
C THR A 93 3.35 7.68 17.01
N ILE A 94 3.91 7.97 15.84
CA ILE A 94 4.06 6.97 14.78
C ILE A 94 5.25 6.05 15.09
N LYS A 95 5.05 4.74 15.01
CA LYS A 95 6.12 3.74 15.14
C LYS A 95 6.81 3.54 13.80
N GLU A 96 7.69 4.48 13.43
CA GLU A 96 8.39 4.48 12.13
C GLU A 96 9.06 3.12 11.82
N THR A 97 9.68 2.49 12.82
CA THR A 97 10.31 1.16 12.68
C THR A 97 9.30 0.08 12.28
N GLN A 98 8.09 0.09 12.86
CA GLN A 98 7.06 -0.90 12.55
C GLN A 98 6.47 -0.68 11.16
N ILE A 99 6.34 0.57 10.71
CA ILE A 99 5.94 0.87 9.33
C ILE A 99 6.95 0.29 8.34
N HIS A 100 8.25 0.49 8.59
CA HIS A 100 9.29 -0.09 7.73
C HIS A 100 9.32 -1.62 7.79
N ALA A 101 9.05 -2.24 8.94
CA ALA A 101 8.89 -3.69 9.03
C ALA A 101 7.70 -4.18 8.19
N LYS A 102 6.54 -3.52 8.28
CA LYS A 102 5.37 -3.87 7.45
C LYS A 102 5.62 -3.69 5.96
N ILE A 103 6.40 -2.70 5.55
CA ILE A 103 6.81 -2.57 4.14
C ILE A 103 7.63 -3.79 3.69
N ASN A 104 8.56 -4.28 4.52
CA ASN A 104 9.33 -5.49 4.20
C ASN A 104 8.48 -6.75 4.12
N GLU A 105 7.38 -6.80 4.88
CA GLU A 105 6.45 -7.94 4.86
C GLU A 105 5.52 -7.92 3.64
N LEU A 106 5.15 -6.73 3.16
CA LEU A 106 4.10 -6.56 2.15
C LEU A 106 4.64 -6.36 0.72
N PHE A 107 5.89 -5.91 0.56
CA PHE A 107 6.47 -5.56 -0.74
C PHE A 107 7.83 -6.22 -0.93
N GLU A 108 8.14 -6.55 -2.18
CA GLU A 108 9.43 -7.12 -2.58
C GLU A 108 10.06 -6.31 -3.72
N GLY A 109 11.38 -6.46 -3.92
CA GLY A 109 12.10 -5.93 -5.07
C GLY A 109 11.99 -4.41 -5.23
N ARG A 110 11.64 -3.96 -6.44
CA ARG A 110 11.55 -2.53 -6.79
C ARG A 110 10.49 -1.82 -5.94
N ASP A 111 9.34 -2.46 -5.75
CA ASP A 111 8.18 -1.87 -5.06
C ASP A 111 8.49 -1.63 -3.57
N GLN A 112 9.22 -2.55 -2.94
CA GLN A 112 9.71 -2.37 -1.57
C GLN A 112 10.60 -1.13 -1.44
N GLY A 113 11.55 -0.95 -2.35
CA GLY A 113 12.45 0.21 -2.37
C GLY A 113 11.68 1.53 -2.54
N ILE A 114 10.69 1.54 -3.43
CA ILE A 114 9.78 2.67 -3.65
C ILE A 114 8.96 2.97 -2.39
N ALA A 115 8.33 1.96 -1.79
CA ALA A 115 7.52 2.10 -0.58
C ALA A 115 8.34 2.68 0.59
N HIS A 116 9.58 2.20 0.81
CA HIS A 116 10.47 2.79 1.81
C HIS A 116 10.79 4.26 1.52
N LYS A 117 11.03 4.62 0.26
CA LYS A 117 11.33 6.01 -0.13
C LYS A 117 10.14 6.93 0.15
N ILE A 118 8.93 6.51 -0.19
CA ILE A 118 7.70 7.24 0.10
C ILE A 118 7.51 7.37 1.61
N ALA A 119 7.62 6.26 2.35
CA ALA A 119 7.44 6.26 3.80
C ALA A 119 8.41 7.22 4.50
N ARG A 120 9.71 7.17 4.20
CA ARG A 120 10.71 8.09 4.78
C ARG A 120 10.36 9.55 4.51
N LYS A 121 9.99 9.87 3.26
CA LYS A 121 9.60 11.22 2.85
C LYS A 121 8.37 11.72 3.63
N CYS A 122 7.33 10.90 3.71
CA CYS A 122 6.06 11.31 4.30
C CYS A 122 6.09 11.32 5.82
N LEU A 123 6.80 10.39 6.46
CA LEU A 123 7.05 10.42 7.90
C LEU A 123 7.83 11.67 8.30
N LYS A 124 8.85 12.05 7.52
CA LYS A 124 9.59 13.30 7.74
C LYS A 124 8.69 14.53 7.65
N LYS A 125 7.76 14.58 6.68
CA LYS A 125 6.79 15.68 6.51
C LYS A 125 5.81 15.76 7.68
N ALA A 126 5.37 14.62 8.20
CA ALA A 126 4.39 14.56 9.30
C ALA A 126 5.00 14.75 10.70
N ARG A 127 6.34 14.68 10.84
CA ARG A 127 7.04 14.64 12.15
C ARG A 127 6.73 15.81 13.07
N SER A 128 6.63 17.04 12.53
CA SER A 128 6.41 18.25 13.33
C SER A 128 4.95 18.50 13.71
N ILE A 129 4.01 17.73 13.15
CA ILE A 129 2.59 17.89 13.45
C ILE A 129 2.31 17.22 14.79
N THR A 130 1.59 17.88 15.70
CA THR A 130 1.29 17.33 17.03
C THR A 130 -0.11 16.73 17.11
N GLN A 131 -1.08 17.37 16.46
CA GLN A 131 -2.46 16.91 16.43
C GLN A 131 -2.58 15.58 15.68
N LYS A 132 -3.10 14.55 16.36
CA LYS A 132 -3.16 13.16 15.87
C LYS A 132 -3.80 13.04 14.49
N CYS A 133 -5.03 13.53 14.35
CA CYS A 133 -5.78 13.40 13.09
C CYS A 133 -5.14 14.22 11.96
N GLU A 134 -4.63 15.42 12.26
CA GLU A 134 -3.94 16.27 11.28
C GLU A 134 -2.64 15.62 10.78
N LYS A 135 -1.87 15.01 11.70
CA LYS A 135 -0.65 14.26 11.38
C LYS A 135 -0.94 13.13 10.40
N CYS A 136 -1.95 12.32 10.72
CA CYS A 136 -2.34 11.17 9.90
C CYS A 136 -2.95 11.59 8.57
N PHE A 137 -3.70 12.70 8.52
CA PHE A 137 -4.17 13.25 7.26
C PHE A 137 -3.02 13.74 6.37
N SER A 138 -2.05 14.47 6.95
CA SER A 138 -0.86 14.93 6.22
C SER A 138 -0.04 13.76 5.67
N LEU A 139 0.07 12.67 6.44
CA LEU A 139 0.69 11.42 5.98
C LEU A 139 -0.05 10.83 4.78
N TYR A 140 -1.38 10.70 4.87
CA TYR A 140 -2.25 10.18 3.81
C TYR A 140 -2.12 10.99 2.50
N VAL A 141 -2.24 12.31 2.58
CA VAL A 141 -2.05 13.22 1.43
C VAL A 141 -0.66 13.04 0.82
N CYS A 142 0.39 13.02 1.64
CA CYS A 142 1.75 12.86 1.14
C CYS A 142 1.98 11.54 0.40
N ILE A 143 1.40 10.44 0.90
CA ILE A 143 1.49 9.12 0.26
C ILE A 143 0.77 9.17 -1.08
N ALA A 144 -0.48 9.67 -1.12
CA ALA A 144 -1.25 9.81 -2.35
C ALA A 144 -0.50 10.67 -3.39
N GLU A 145 0.02 11.84 -3.00
CA GLU A 145 0.82 12.72 -3.87
C GLU A 145 2.08 12.02 -4.40
N SER A 146 2.69 11.14 -3.61
CA SER A 146 3.91 10.45 -4.00
C SER A 146 3.63 9.29 -4.95
N VAL A 147 2.53 8.56 -4.75
CA VAL A 147 2.06 7.50 -5.64
C VAL A 147 1.61 8.07 -6.99
N HIS A 148 0.80 9.13 -6.98
CA HIS A 148 0.34 9.81 -8.20
C HIS A 148 1.52 10.24 -9.09
N LYS A 149 2.57 10.82 -8.47
CA LYS A 149 3.79 11.21 -9.20
C LYS A 149 4.52 10.01 -9.80
N LEU A 150 4.56 8.87 -9.12
CA LEU A 150 5.23 7.69 -9.66
C LEU A 150 4.49 7.15 -10.87
N GLN A 151 3.16 7.07 -10.81
CA GLN A 151 2.33 6.65 -11.94
C GLN A 151 2.50 7.58 -13.15
N GLY A 152 2.49 8.90 -12.93
CA GLY A 152 2.76 9.88 -13.99
C GLY A 152 4.21 9.84 -14.54
N HIS A 153 5.17 9.30 -13.79
CA HIS A 153 6.53 9.05 -14.30
C HIS A 153 6.64 7.72 -15.04
N GLU A 154 5.83 6.70 -14.71
CA GLU A 154 5.81 5.41 -15.42
C GLU A 154 5.23 5.53 -16.84
N GLU A 155 4.31 6.46 -17.09
CA GLU A 155 3.82 6.76 -18.44
C GLU A 155 4.94 7.26 -19.38
N HIS A 156 5.99 7.89 -18.86
CA HIS A 156 7.13 8.36 -19.67
C HIS A 156 8.28 7.35 -19.78
N VAL A 157 8.38 6.34 -18.90
CA VAL A 157 9.46 5.34 -18.97
C VAL A 157 9.13 4.19 -19.92
N ARG A 158 7.85 4.02 -20.28
CA ARG A 158 7.41 2.91 -21.14
C ARG A 158 7.67 3.10 -22.64
N GLU A 159 8.06 4.30 -23.08
CA GLU A 159 8.34 4.60 -24.50
C GLU A 159 9.83 4.53 -24.88
N GLU A 160 10.78 4.44 -23.94
CA GLU A 160 12.22 4.50 -24.26
C GLU A 160 12.92 3.13 -24.41
N THR A 161 12.19 2.01 -24.55
CA THR A 161 12.81 0.67 -24.67
C THR A 161 12.55 -0.06 -26.00
N GLU A 162 12.05 0.61 -27.05
CA GLU A 162 11.84 -0.01 -28.38
C GLU A 162 12.75 0.52 -29.52
N GLU A 163 13.82 1.26 -29.22
CA GLU A 163 14.82 1.64 -30.24
C GLU A 163 16.25 1.22 -29.89
N ILE A 164 16.49 -0.09 -29.68
CA ILE A 164 17.82 -0.67 -29.92
C ILE A 164 17.64 -2.10 -30.45
N GLU A 165 17.69 -2.24 -31.77
CA GLU A 165 18.31 -3.35 -32.56
C GLU A 165 17.61 -3.47 -33.91
N GLU A 166 18.20 -2.89 -34.96
CA GLU A 166 18.40 -3.52 -36.28
C GLU A 166 18.93 -2.48 -37.27
N THR A 167 20.26 -2.35 -37.37
CA THR A 167 20.93 -2.08 -38.66
C THR A 167 22.42 -2.40 -38.59
N GLU A 168 22.74 -3.69 -38.49
CA GLU A 168 23.96 -4.25 -39.06
C GLU A 168 23.63 -5.63 -39.65
N GLU A 169 23.32 -5.68 -40.96
CA GLU A 169 23.96 -6.55 -41.96
C GLU A 169 23.16 -6.61 -43.28
N GLN A 170 23.92 -6.71 -44.40
CA GLN A 170 23.54 -6.93 -45.81
C GLN A 170 23.23 -5.64 -46.58
N ILE A 171 24.06 -5.13 -47.51
CA ILE A 171 24.90 -5.78 -48.56
C ILE A 171 26.16 -4.95 -48.82
#